data_AF-A0A4U9DAE0-F1
#
_entry.id   AF-A0A4U9DAE0-F1
#
_cell.length_a   1.000
_cell.length_b   1.000
_cell.length_c   1.000
_cell.angle_alpha   90.00
_cell.angle_beta   90.00
_cell.angle_gamma   90.00
#
_symmetry.space_group_name_H-M   'P 1'
#
loop_
_entity.id
_entity.type
_entity.pdbx_description
1 polymer ?
#
loop_
_entity_poly.entity_id
_entity_poly.type
_entity_poly.pdbx_seq_one_letter_code
_entity_poly.pdbx_strand_id
1 'polypeptide(L)'
;MPVMVAHYYTDPEIQQLAEETGGCIADSLEMARFGAPAPGIHAAGRRRAFHGGNGKNPQSGKKILMPTLHAECSLDLGCPIDEFNQFCDAHPDRTVVVYANTSAAVKARADWVVTSSIAVELIEHLDSLGEKIIWAPDRHLGNYVQKPDRRRRPVLAGRLYRSR
;
A
#
# COMPACT_ATOMS: atom_id res chain seq x y z
N MET A 1 -16.15 -16.19 -16.02
CA MET A 1 -15.23 -15.61 -17.02
C MET A 1 -14.27 -14.66 -16.31
N PRO A 2 -13.05 -14.41 -16.83
CA PRO A 2 -12.17 -13.40 -16.25
C PRO A 2 -12.81 -12.01 -16.33
N VAL A 3 -12.52 -11.14 -15.35
CA VAL A 3 -13.05 -9.77 -15.30
C VAL A 3 -11.95 -8.75 -15.54
N MET A 4 -12.27 -7.63 -16.17
CA MET A 4 -11.36 -6.50 -16.32
C MET A 4 -11.55 -5.50 -15.19
N VAL A 5 -10.47 -4.97 -14.64
CA VAL A 5 -10.50 -3.94 -13.60
C VAL A 5 -9.53 -2.83 -13.98
N ALA A 6 -9.99 -1.58 -13.96
CA ALA A 6 -9.20 -0.38 -14.24
C ALA A 6 -9.12 0.56 -13.03
N HIS A 7 -7.94 1.12 -12.74
CA HIS A 7 -7.80 2.13 -11.68
C HIS A 7 -8.24 3.50 -12.20
N TYR A 8 -8.74 4.39 -11.34
CA TYR A 8 -9.06 5.78 -11.69
C TYR A 8 -7.93 6.59 -12.35
N TYR A 9 -6.69 6.08 -12.36
CA TYR A 9 -5.52 6.78 -12.91
C TYR A 9 -5.09 6.22 -14.28
N THR A 10 -5.82 5.26 -14.84
CA THR A 10 -5.56 4.76 -16.20
C THR A 10 -6.19 5.67 -17.25
N ASP A 11 -5.72 5.59 -18.48
CA ASP A 11 -6.28 6.37 -19.59
C ASP A 11 -7.80 6.11 -19.76
N PRO A 12 -8.58 7.12 -20.19
CA PRO A 12 -10.02 6.99 -20.38
C PRO A 12 -10.41 5.82 -21.29
N GLU A 13 -9.62 5.53 -22.32
CA GLU A 13 -9.85 4.40 -23.24
C GLU A 13 -9.77 3.05 -22.51
N ILE A 14 -8.86 2.91 -21.55
CA ILE A 14 -8.72 1.71 -20.71
C ILE A 14 -9.87 1.59 -19.71
N GLN A 15 -10.32 2.73 -19.17
CA GLN A 15 -11.48 2.79 -18.28
C GLN A 15 -12.76 2.36 -19.02
N GLN A 16 -12.99 2.92 -20.21
CA GLN A 16 -14.11 2.57 -21.08
C GLN A 16 -14.09 1.09 -21.46
N LEU A 17 -12.93 0.54 -21.85
CA LEU A 17 -12.80 -0.88 -22.16
C LEU A 17 -13.13 -1.79 -20.96
N ALA A 18 -12.78 -1.36 -19.74
CA ALA A 18 -13.16 -2.09 -18.54
C ALA A 18 -14.68 -2.11 -18.34
N GLU A 19 -15.38 -0.99 -18.56
CA GLU A 19 -16.84 -0.94 -18.48
C GLU A 19 -17.52 -1.76 -19.58
N GLU A 20 -17.07 -1.64 -20.83
CA GLU A 20 -17.63 -2.37 -21.99
C GLU A 20 -17.52 -3.89 -21.84
N THR A 21 -16.50 -4.36 -21.12
CA THR A 21 -16.29 -5.79 -20.84
C THR A 21 -17.02 -6.28 -19.57
N GLY A 22 -17.84 -5.43 -18.94
CA GLY A 22 -18.55 -5.74 -17.69
C GLY A 22 -17.65 -5.77 -16.45
N GLY A 23 -16.51 -5.09 -16.54
CA GLY A 23 -15.54 -4.90 -15.48
C GLY A 23 -15.86 -3.73 -14.54
N CYS A 24 -14.87 -3.24 -13.79
CA CYS A 24 -15.04 -2.10 -12.91
C CYS A 24 -13.92 -1.06 -13.02
N ILE A 25 -14.26 0.22 -12.86
CA ILE A 25 -13.30 1.30 -12.63
C ILE A 25 -13.36 1.69 -11.15
N ALA A 26 -12.29 1.46 -10.40
CA ALA A 26 -12.30 1.75 -8.96
C ALA A 26 -10.90 2.00 -8.37
N ASP A 27 -10.82 2.28 -7.07
CA ASP A 27 -9.55 2.23 -6.34
C ASP A 27 -9.09 0.78 -6.10
N SER A 28 -7.87 0.62 -5.58
CA SER A 28 -7.26 -0.71 -5.40
C SER A 28 -8.05 -1.65 -4.49
N LEU A 29 -8.77 -1.14 -3.48
CA LEU A 29 -9.55 -1.95 -2.56
C LEU A 29 -10.83 -2.46 -3.23
N GLU A 30 -11.57 -1.57 -3.89
CA GLU A 30 -12.80 -1.93 -4.59
C GLU A 30 -12.52 -2.85 -5.79
N MET A 31 -11.43 -2.62 -6.53
CA MET A 31 -10.99 -3.56 -7.59
C MET A 31 -10.70 -4.96 -7.03
N ALA A 32 -10.07 -5.04 -5.84
CA ALA A 32 -9.80 -6.33 -5.19
C ALA A 32 -11.08 -7.03 -4.71
N ARG A 33 -12.08 -6.26 -4.24
CA ARG A 33 -13.40 -6.78 -3.85
C ARG A 33 -14.17 -7.30 -5.06
N PHE A 34 -14.25 -6.52 -6.13
CA PHE A 34 -14.93 -6.88 -7.37
C PHE A 34 -14.32 -8.13 -8.03
N GLY A 35 -12.99 -8.25 -8.00
CA GLY A 35 -12.28 -9.41 -8.54
C GLY A 35 -12.32 -10.67 -7.66
N ALA A 36 -12.74 -10.57 -6.39
CA ALA A 36 -12.76 -11.69 -5.43
C ALA A 36 -13.63 -12.90 -5.84
N PRO A 37 -14.82 -12.75 -6.45
CA PRO A 37 -15.58 -13.90 -6.94
C PRO A 37 -15.08 -14.44 -8.30
N ALA A 38 -14.28 -13.68 -9.06
CA ALA A 38 -13.88 -14.05 -10.41
C ALA A 38 -12.73 -15.09 -10.42
N PRO A 39 -12.71 -16.03 -11.38
CA PRO A 39 -11.65 -17.05 -11.51
C PRO A 39 -10.32 -16.47 -12.07
N GLY A 40 -10.35 -15.27 -12.66
CA GLY A 40 -9.18 -14.58 -13.21
C GLY A 40 -9.45 -13.08 -13.38
N ILE A 41 -8.39 -12.27 -13.41
CA ILE A 41 -8.46 -10.80 -13.44
C ILE A 41 -7.52 -10.26 -14.53
N HIS A 42 -8.04 -9.39 -15.39
CA HIS A 42 -7.23 -8.52 -16.25
C HIS A 42 -7.14 -7.15 -15.58
N ALA A 43 -5.96 -6.82 -15.05
CA ALA A 43 -5.76 -5.63 -14.24
C ALA A 43 -5.03 -4.55 -15.02
N ALA A 44 -5.68 -3.40 -15.19
CA ALA A 44 -5.07 -2.18 -15.70
C ALA A 44 -4.92 -1.16 -14.57
N GLY A 45 -3.69 -0.94 -14.13
CA GLY A 45 -3.38 -0.09 -12.99
C GLY A 45 -2.07 -0.50 -12.33
N ARG A 46 -1.78 0.05 -11.15
CA ARG A 46 -0.53 -0.23 -10.45
C ARG A 46 -0.45 -1.69 -10.02
N ARG A 47 0.70 -2.32 -10.29
CA ARG A 47 0.96 -3.76 -10.06
C ARG A 47 0.53 -4.28 -8.69
N ARG A 48 0.78 -3.48 -7.66
CA ARG A 48 0.59 -3.85 -6.25
C ARG A 48 -0.85 -3.86 -5.77
N ALA A 49 -1.78 -3.25 -6.50
CA ALA A 49 -3.21 -3.39 -6.21
C ALA A 49 -3.67 -4.85 -6.34
N PHE A 50 -2.95 -5.66 -7.14
CA PHE A 50 -3.35 -7.03 -7.48
C PHE A 50 -2.37 -8.09 -6.97
N HIS A 51 -1.13 -7.72 -6.66
CA HIS A 51 -0.08 -8.63 -6.22
C HIS A 51 0.35 -8.34 -4.78
N GLY A 52 -0.38 -8.93 -3.81
CA GLY A 52 0.16 -9.14 -2.46
C GLY A 52 1.06 -10.37 -2.47
N GLY A 53 2.37 -10.19 -2.30
CA GLY A 53 3.35 -11.30 -2.29
C GLY A 53 3.27 -12.20 -1.04
N ASN A 54 2.54 -11.78 -0.01
CA ASN A 54 2.23 -12.62 1.14
C ASN A 54 0.87 -13.26 0.90
N GLY A 55 0.71 -14.56 1.19
CA GLY A 55 -0.52 -15.36 1.05
C GLY A 55 -1.77 -14.84 1.76
N LYS A 56 -1.76 -13.60 2.27
CA LYS A 56 -2.91 -12.80 2.70
C LYS A 56 -3.56 -12.01 1.54
N ASN A 57 -3.05 -12.11 0.30
CA ASN A 57 -3.75 -11.59 -0.85
C ASN A 57 -5.01 -12.46 -1.11
N PRO A 58 -6.23 -11.89 -1.05
CA PRO A 58 -7.46 -12.64 -1.35
C PRO A 58 -7.50 -13.21 -2.78
N GLN A 59 -6.57 -12.79 -3.65
CA GLN A 59 -6.42 -13.29 -5.02
C GLN A 59 -5.31 -14.34 -5.19
N SER A 60 -4.71 -14.84 -4.11
CA SER A 60 -3.69 -15.89 -4.20
C SER A 60 -4.25 -17.15 -4.88
N GLY A 61 -3.60 -17.61 -5.97
CA GLY A 61 -4.06 -18.74 -6.79
C GLY A 61 -4.80 -18.36 -8.08
N LYS A 62 -5.15 -17.09 -8.29
CA LYS A 62 -5.81 -16.65 -9.53
C LYS A 62 -4.83 -16.15 -10.59
N LYS A 63 -5.19 -16.34 -11.86
CA LYS A 63 -4.45 -15.76 -12.98
C LYS A 63 -4.76 -14.26 -13.07
N ILE A 64 -3.74 -13.44 -12.80
CA ILE A 64 -3.79 -11.99 -12.96
C ILE A 64 -2.94 -11.63 -14.18
N LEU A 65 -3.55 -11.03 -15.20
CA LEU A 65 -2.83 -10.50 -16.36
C LEU A 65 -2.74 -8.98 -16.24
N MET A 66 -1.56 -8.46 -16.49
CA MET A 66 -1.30 -7.03 -16.50
C MET A 66 -0.68 -6.62 -17.84
N PRO A 67 -1.11 -5.49 -18.44
CA PRO A 67 -0.56 -5.00 -19.71
C PRO A 67 0.95 -4.71 -19.65
N THR A 68 1.45 -4.25 -18.51
CA THR A 68 2.88 -4.02 -18.27
C THR A 68 3.25 -4.34 -16.83
N LEU A 69 4.37 -5.01 -16.62
CA LEU A 69 4.90 -5.27 -15.28
C LEU A 69 5.54 -4.02 -14.64
N HIS A 70 5.79 -2.97 -15.44
CA HIS A 70 6.42 -1.71 -15.01
C HIS A 70 5.43 -0.68 -14.44
N ALA A 71 4.17 -1.07 -14.18
CA ALA A 71 3.18 -0.21 -13.52
C ALA A 71 3.50 -0.02 -12.03
N GLU A 72 4.55 0.74 -11.74
CA GLU A 72 5.13 0.94 -10.41
C GLU A 72 4.56 2.16 -9.68
N CYS A 73 4.94 2.33 -8.42
CA CYS A 73 4.50 3.45 -7.57
C CYS A 73 5.75 4.14 -7.04
N SER A 74 5.84 5.47 -7.16
CA SER A 74 6.97 6.25 -6.66
C SER A 74 7.20 6.09 -5.16
N LEU A 75 6.12 5.91 -4.38
CA LEU A 75 6.20 5.63 -2.95
C LEU A 75 6.94 4.33 -2.64
N ASP A 76 6.73 3.31 -3.48
CA ASP A 76 7.39 2.02 -3.33
C ASP A 76 8.85 2.08 -3.73
N LEU A 77 9.15 2.72 -4.86
CA LEU A 77 10.53 2.92 -5.31
C LEU A 77 11.35 3.71 -4.28
N GLY A 78 10.70 4.62 -3.54
CA GLY A 78 11.32 5.36 -2.45
C GLY A 78 11.50 4.58 -1.15
N CYS A 79 11.09 3.30 -1.08
CA CYS A 79 11.25 2.46 0.11
C CYS A 79 11.80 1.07 -0.24
N PRO A 80 13.10 0.99 -0.61
CA PRO A 80 13.78 -0.29 -0.81
C PRO A 80 13.77 -1.13 0.47
N ILE A 81 13.53 -2.44 0.32
CA ILE A 81 13.41 -3.34 1.47
C ILE A 81 14.70 -3.42 2.29
N ASP A 82 15.87 -3.40 1.65
CA ASP A 82 17.15 -3.55 2.36
C ASP A 82 17.43 -2.36 3.28
N GLU A 83 17.20 -1.13 2.78
CA GLU A 83 17.32 0.09 3.58
C GLU A 83 16.26 0.15 4.68
N PHE A 84 15.04 -0.29 4.38
CA PHE A 84 13.96 -0.35 5.36
C PHE A 84 14.27 -1.34 6.49
N ASN A 85 14.78 -2.53 6.16
CA ASN A 85 15.21 -3.52 7.15
C ASN A 85 16.31 -2.96 8.05
N GLN A 86 17.35 -2.36 7.48
CA GLN A 86 18.43 -1.75 8.26
C GLN A 86 17.90 -0.68 9.23
N PHE A 87 16.94 0.14 8.79
CA PHE A 87 16.33 1.15 9.64
C PHE A 87 15.49 0.55 10.78
N CYS A 88 14.70 -0.49 10.49
CA CYS A 88 13.93 -1.23 11.50
C CYS A 88 14.86 -1.92 12.50
N ASP A 89 15.93 -2.56 12.05
CA ASP A 89 16.88 -3.29 12.89
C ASP A 89 17.70 -2.35 13.79
N ALA A 90 17.95 -1.12 13.34
CA ALA A 90 18.56 -0.07 14.15
C ALA A 90 17.62 0.50 15.24
N HIS A 91 16.32 0.22 15.17
CA HIS A 91 15.31 0.71 16.11
C HIS A 91 14.35 -0.42 16.53
N PRO A 92 14.85 -1.49 17.18
CA PRO A 92 14.07 -2.68 17.49
C PRO A 92 13.00 -2.43 18.56
N ASP A 93 13.06 -1.30 19.28
CA ASP A 93 12.10 -0.90 20.33
C ASP A 93 10.85 -0.19 19.77
N ARG A 94 10.60 -0.27 18.46
CA ARG A 94 9.54 0.49 17.79
C ARG A 94 8.60 -0.40 16.99
N THR A 95 7.31 -0.10 17.09
CA THR A 95 6.24 -0.67 16.27
C THR A 95 6.33 -0.13 14.84
N VAL A 96 6.37 -1.02 13.86
CA VAL A 96 6.48 -0.72 12.43
C VAL A 96 5.11 -0.63 11.78
N VAL A 97 4.73 0.58 11.34
CA VAL A 97 3.48 0.86 10.64
C VAL A 97 3.77 1.29 9.20
N VAL A 98 3.22 0.57 8.23
CA VAL A 98 3.43 0.89 6.80
C VAL A 98 2.13 1.17 6.07
N TYR A 99 2.15 2.17 5.21
CA TYR A 99 1.04 2.46 4.31
C TYR A 99 0.91 1.36 3.25
N ALA A 100 -0.33 0.99 2.92
CA ALA A 100 -0.66 -0.08 1.99
C ALA A 100 -0.02 0.10 0.59
N ASN A 101 0.30 1.34 0.20
CA ASN A 101 0.97 1.66 -1.05
C ASN A 101 2.50 1.48 -0.96
N THR A 102 2.95 0.29 -0.57
CA THR A 102 4.36 -0.13 -0.51
C THR A 102 4.56 -1.57 -1.00
N SER A 103 5.80 -2.07 -1.01
CA SER A 103 6.15 -3.39 -1.55
C SER A 103 5.59 -4.49 -0.67
N ALA A 104 5.35 -5.66 -1.25
CA ALA A 104 4.97 -6.83 -0.47
C ALA A 104 6.07 -7.20 0.56
N ALA A 105 7.34 -7.01 0.20
CA ALA A 105 8.47 -7.24 1.10
C ALA A 105 8.47 -6.27 2.29
N VAL A 106 8.23 -4.97 2.06
CA VAL A 106 8.11 -3.97 3.14
C VAL A 106 6.90 -4.26 4.03
N LYS A 107 5.76 -4.66 3.44
CA LYS A 107 4.59 -5.12 4.22
C LYS A 107 4.89 -6.35 5.07
N ALA A 108 5.74 -7.26 4.59
CA ALA A 108 6.11 -8.46 5.33
C ALA A 108 6.95 -8.14 6.59
N ARG A 109 7.71 -7.04 6.54
CA ARG A 109 8.53 -6.57 7.68
C ARG A 109 7.74 -5.79 8.72
N ALA A 110 6.54 -5.33 8.38
CA ALA A 110 5.74 -4.43 9.20
C ALA A 110 4.83 -5.16 10.20
N ASP A 111 4.63 -4.57 11.36
CA ASP A 111 3.66 -5.04 12.37
C ASP A 111 2.23 -4.66 11.96
N TRP A 112 2.07 -3.47 11.36
CA TRP A 112 0.78 -2.95 10.90
C TRP A 112 0.85 -2.45 9.46
N VAL A 113 -0.21 -2.75 8.68
CA VAL A 113 -0.43 -2.17 7.36
C VAL A 113 -1.70 -1.33 7.41
N VAL A 114 -1.61 -0.08 6.97
CA VAL A 114 -2.74 0.88 7.04
C VAL A 114 -3.11 1.48 5.70
N THR A 115 -4.36 1.90 5.57
CA THR A 115 -4.81 2.84 4.53
C THR A 115 -4.95 4.25 5.12
N SER A 116 -5.13 5.25 4.26
CA SER A 116 -5.33 6.64 4.70
C SER A 116 -6.55 6.80 5.62
N SER A 117 -7.60 5.99 5.40
CA SER A 117 -8.83 6.02 6.17
C SER A 117 -8.67 5.63 7.64
N ILE A 118 -7.73 4.73 7.98
CA ILE A 118 -7.52 4.24 9.35
C ILE A 118 -6.20 4.73 9.98
N ALA A 119 -5.37 5.44 9.21
CA ALA A 119 -4.03 5.83 9.65
C ALA A 119 -4.07 6.70 10.91
N VAL A 120 -5.00 7.64 11.01
CA VAL A 120 -5.14 8.52 12.18
C VAL A 120 -5.54 7.71 13.41
N GLU A 121 -6.64 6.97 13.33
CA GLU A 121 -7.17 6.18 14.46
C GLU A 121 -6.15 5.16 14.99
N LEU A 122 -5.43 4.47 14.10
CA LEU A 122 -4.41 3.49 14.53
C LEU A 122 -3.24 4.18 15.24
N ILE A 123 -2.72 5.27 14.70
CA ILE A 123 -1.58 5.98 15.30
C ILE A 123 -1.96 6.53 16.68
N GLU A 124 -3.17 7.04 16.83
CA GLU A 124 -3.70 7.51 18.11
C GLU A 124 -3.82 6.37 19.13
N HIS A 125 -4.29 5.21 18.70
CA HIS A 125 -4.38 4.02 19.54
C HIS A 125 -2.99 3.57 20.02
N LEU A 126 -2.04 3.40 19.10
CA LEU A 126 -0.67 3.01 19.43
C LEU A 126 0.01 4.04 20.35
N ASP A 127 -0.23 5.33 20.12
CA ASP A 127 0.28 6.39 20.98
C ASP A 127 -0.30 6.34 22.41
N SER A 128 -1.59 6.00 22.53
CA SER A 128 -2.25 5.82 23.83
C SER A 128 -1.65 4.67 24.65
N LEU A 129 -1.10 3.66 23.97
CA LEU A 129 -0.34 2.55 24.56
C LEU A 129 1.10 2.91 24.88
N GLY A 130 1.59 4.09 24.44
CA GLY A 130 2.97 4.52 24.62
C GLY A 130 3.96 3.92 23.63
N GLU A 131 3.46 3.33 22.54
CA GLU A 131 4.30 2.74 21.50
C GLU A 131 5.10 3.80 20.76
N LYS A 132 6.37 3.50 20.49
CA LYS A 132 7.19 4.30 19.57
C LYS A 132 6.99 3.76 18.17
N ILE A 133 6.69 4.63 17.22
CA ILE A 133 6.28 4.19 15.88
C ILE A 133 7.38 4.49 14.84
N ILE A 134 7.59 3.54 13.94
CA ILE A 134 8.27 3.70 12.64
C ILE A 134 7.19 3.81 11.56
N TRP A 135 7.25 4.84 10.73
CA TRP A 135 6.31 5.06 9.63
C TRP A 135 6.97 5.07 8.26
N ALA A 136 6.44 4.30 7.31
CA ALA A 136 6.85 4.28 5.90
C ALA A 136 5.66 4.05 4.95
N PRO A 137 5.79 4.30 3.65
CA PRO A 137 6.79 5.14 2.99
C PRO A 137 6.34 6.61 2.84
N ASP A 138 5.04 6.89 3.01
CA ASP A 138 4.46 8.18 2.65
C ASP A 138 4.72 9.26 3.70
N ARG A 139 5.69 10.15 3.42
CA ARG A 139 6.02 11.28 4.29
C ARG A 139 4.88 12.28 4.46
N HIS A 140 4.00 12.45 3.47
CA HIS A 140 2.94 13.44 3.52
C HIS A 140 1.84 12.98 4.46
N LEU A 141 1.42 11.71 4.32
CA LEU A 141 0.51 11.07 5.26
C LEU A 141 1.14 10.96 6.66
N GLY A 142 2.44 10.62 6.73
CA GLY A 142 3.22 10.59 7.97
C GLY A 142 3.22 11.94 8.70
N ASN A 143 3.45 13.04 7.99
CA ASN A 143 3.39 14.39 8.57
C ASN A 143 1.96 14.80 8.95
N TYR A 144 0.94 14.32 8.22
CA TYR A 144 -0.45 14.59 8.53
C TYR A 144 -0.87 13.96 9.86
N VAL A 145 -0.53 12.68 10.07
CA VAL A 145 -0.82 11.97 11.33
C VAL A 145 0.05 12.43 12.51
N GLN A 146 1.06 13.28 12.26
CA GLN A 146 1.93 13.86 13.29
C GLN A 146 1.46 15.19 13.89
N LYS A 147 0.38 15.79 13.38
CA LYS A 147 0.01 17.16 13.75
C LYS A 147 -0.29 17.35 15.26
N PRO A 148 -0.07 18.57 15.79
CA PRO A 148 0.51 18.78 17.13
C PRO A 148 -0.44 18.78 18.33
N ASP A 149 -1.70 18.37 18.20
CA ASP A 149 -2.60 18.33 19.37
C ASP A 149 -2.37 17.10 20.28
N ARG A 150 -1.48 16.18 19.87
CA ARG A 150 -1.18 14.92 20.57
C ARG A 150 0.33 14.80 20.86
N ARG A 151 0.66 14.59 22.14
CA ARG A 151 1.94 14.92 22.79
C ARG A 151 3.10 13.93 22.57
N ARG A 152 3.07 13.05 21.58
CA ARG A 152 4.12 12.03 21.38
C ARG A 152 4.38 11.78 19.89
N ARG A 153 5.66 11.56 19.56
CA ARG A 153 6.19 11.71 18.20
C ARG A 153 6.52 10.35 17.57
N PRO A 154 5.81 9.93 16.51
CA PRO A 154 6.30 8.91 15.60
C PRO A 154 7.65 9.34 15.03
N VAL A 155 8.62 8.43 14.93
CA VAL A 155 9.82 8.68 14.12
C VAL A 155 9.50 8.20 12.71
N LEU A 156 9.40 9.16 11.78
CA LEU A 156 9.19 8.81 10.39
C LEU A 156 10.45 8.10 9.88
N ALA A 157 10.29 6.89 9.33
CA ALA A 157 11.24 6.35 8.38
C ALA A 157 11.29 7.24 7.11
N GLY A 158 10.38 8.20 6.98
CA GLY A 158 10.50 9.37 6.12
C GLY A 158 11.85 10.10 6.19
N ARG A 159 12.70 9.89 7.22
CA ARG A 159 14.10 10.34 7.22
C ARG A 159 15.03 9.58 6.25
N LEU A 160 14.65 8.40 5.76
CA LEU A 160 15.31 7.73 4.63
C LEU A 160 15.12 8.51 3.31
N TYR A 161 14.21 9.50 3.25
CA TYR A 161 13.92 10.30 2.04
C TYR A 161 14.80 11.54 1.85
N ARG A 162 15.90 11.71 2.61
CA ARG A 162 16.90 12.75 2.34
C ARG A 162 18.32 12.18 2.30
N SER A 163 18.65 11.50 1.22
CA SER A 163 19.89 11.77 0.49
C SER A 163 19.47 12.18 -0.93
N ARG A 164 19.11 13.42 -1.18
CA ARG A 164 19.94 14.63 -1.24
C ARG A 164 19.02 15.86 -1.18
#